data_AF-A0A0K8Q521-F1
#
_entry.id   AF-A0A0K8Q521-F1
#
_cell.length_a   1.000
_cell.length_b   1.000
_cell.length_c   1.000
_cell.angle_alpha   90.00
_cell.angle_beta   90.00
_cell.angle_gamma   90.00
#
_symmetry.space_group_name_H-M   'P 1'
#
loop_
_entity.id
_entity.type
_entity.pdbx_description
1 polymer ?
#
loop_
_entity_poly.entity_id
_entity_poly.type
_entity_poly.pdbx_seq_one_letter_code
_entity_poly.pdbx_strand_id
1 'polypeptide(L)' 'MASKQKFSVIVPEGRLWLLGDHRSMSADSRSLLGAPGGGMVPLDRVIGRPVQIIWPLDRFAAVPRPAETITTTKDGQ' A
#
# COMPACT_ATOMS: atom_id res chain seq x y z
N MET A 1 10.10 3.23 9.16
CA MET A 1 11.40 3.56 8.52
C MET A 1 11.16 3.97 7.08
N ALA A 2 12.00 4.85 6.52
CA ALA A 2 11.92 5.22 5.10
C ALA A 2 12.43 4.11 4.18
N SER A 3 12.00 4.12 2.91
CA SER A 3 12.55 3.23 1.88
C SER A 3 14.00 3.59 1.59
N LYS A 4 14.90 2.60 1.48
CA LYS A 4 16.27 2.80 0.98
C LYS A 4 16.34 2.83 -0.54
N GLN A 5 15.37 2.22 -1.22
CA GLN A 5 15.25 2.23 -2.68
C GLN A 5 14.46 3.47 -3.13
N LYS A 6 15.00 4.22 -4.10
CA LYS A 6 14.30 5.35 -4.71
C LYS A 6 13.30 4.86 -5.76
N PHE A 7 12.15 5.52 -5.84
CA PHE A 7 11.12 5.26 -6.87
C PHE A 7 10.36 6.56 -7.15
N SER A 8 9.85 6.67 -8.37
CA SER A 8 8.90 7.70 -8.81
C SER A 8 7.89 7.01 -9.70
N VAL A 9 6.62 6.99 -9.30
CA VAL A 9 5.57 6.23 -9.97
C VAL A 9 4.29 7.04 -10.01
N ILE A 10 3.59 6.99 -11.13
CA ILE A 10 2.22 7.46 -11.26
C ILE A 10 1.35 6.20 -11.22
N VAL A 11 0.44 6.13 -10.25
CA VAL A 11 -0.49 5.02 -10.12
C VAL A 11 -1.73 5.36 -10.95
N PRO A 12 -2.02 4.65 -12.04
CA PRO A 12 -3.23 4.89 -12.82
C PRO A 12 -4.45 4.41 -12.04
N GLU A 13 -5.63 4.81 -12.51
CA GLU A 13 -6.90 4.39 -11.93
C GLU A 13 -7.03 2.85 -11.88
N GLY A 14 -7.70 2.35 -10.85
CA GLY A 14 -7.96 0.92 -10.67
C GLY A 14 -6.72 0.09 -10.32
N ARG A 15 -5.60 0.73 -9.93
CA ARG A 15 -4.35 0.07 -9.55
C ARG A 15 -3.88 0.54 -8.18
N LEU A 16 -3.06 -0.30 -7.53
CA LEU A 16 -2.42 -0.01 -6.26
C LEU A 16 -0.91 -0.20 -6.36
N TRP A 17 -0.19 0.69 -5.69
CA TRP A 17 1.24 0.55 -5.39
C TRP A 17 1.39 0.18 -3.92
N LEU A 18 1.96 -0.98 -3.61
CA LEU A 18 2.01 -1.51 -2.25
C LEU A 18 3.44 -1.51 -1.71
N LEU A 19 3.58 -1.21 -0.43
CA LEU A 19 4.85 -1.23 0.30
C LEU A 19 4.66 -2.03 1.58
N GLY A 20 5.56 -2.99 1.84
CA GLY A 20 5.60 -3.67 3.13
C GLY A 20 5.98 -2.72 4.26
N ASP A 21 5.54 -2.99 5.47
CA ASP A 21 5.90 -2.22 6.67
C ASP A 21 7.40 -2.36 7.01
N HIS A 22 7.96 -3.57 6.87
CA HIS A 22 9.39 -3.83 6.97
C HIS A 22 10.12 -3.50 5.67
N ARG A 23 10.27 -2.19 5.41
CA ARG A 23 10.74 -1.62 4.14
C ARG A 23 12.06 -2.17 3.59
N SER A 24 12.97 -2.63 4.44
CA SER A 24 14.27 -3.18 4.06
C SER A 24 14.24 -4.64 3.59
N MET A 25 13.18 -5.38 3.90
CA MET A 25 13.08 -6.83 3.68
C MET A 25 11.89 -7.23 2.81
N SER A 26 11.00 -6.30 2.48
CA SER A 26 9.82 -6.60 1.68
C SER A 26 10.15 -6.66 0.18
N ALA A 27 9.76 -7.76 -0.47
CA ALA A 27 9.65 -7.87 -1.92
C ALA A 27 8.27 -7.33 -2.36
N ASP A 28 8.18 -6.00 -2.46
CA ASP A 28 6.94 -5.30 -2.79
C ASP A 28 7.01 -4.65 -4.18
N SER A 29 6.09 -3.73 -4.51
CA SER A 29 6.01 -3.13 -5.84
C SER A 29 7.36 -2.55 -6.33
N ARG A 30 8.20 -2.05 -5.42
CA ARG A 30 9.54 -1.52 -5.74
C ARG A 30 10.46 -2.58 -6.35
N SER A 31 10.32 -3.83 -5.95
CA SER A 31 11.14 -4.95 -6.45
C SER A 31 10.78 -5.37 -7.87
N LEU A 32 9.67 -4.86 -8.42
CA LEU A 32 9.14 -5.19 -9.75
C LEU A 32 9.13 -3.99 -10.71
N LEU A 33 9.91 -2.94 -10.42
CA LEU A 33 10.08 -1.81 -11.32
C LEU A 33 10.62 -2.28 -12.69
N GLY A 34 9.92 -1.91 -13.76
CA GLY A 34 10.26 -2.31 -15.13
C GLY A 34 9.62 -3.63 -15.59
N ALA A 35 8.99 -4.40 -14.70
CA ALA A 35 8.18 -5.55 -15.10
C ALA A 35 6.89 -5.09 -15.81
N PRO A 36 6.26 -5.94 -16.65
CA PRO A 36 4.94 -5.65 -17.22
C PRO A 36 3.92 -5.28 -16.13
N GLY A 37 3.21 -4.16 -16.29
CA GLY A 37 2.31 -3.62 -15.27
C GLY A 37 3.01 -2.87 -14.12
N GLY A 38 4.32 -2.68 -14.19
CA GLY A 38 5.11 -1.79 -13.33
C GLY A 38 5.26 -2.21 -11.88
N GLY A 39 4.81 -3.41 -11.48
CA GLY A 39 4.75 -3.81 -10.06
C GLY A 39 3.46 -3.39 -9.34
N MET A 40 2.46 -2.92 -10.09
CA MET A 40 1.16 -2.48 -9.56
C MET A 40 0.13 -3.61 -9.53
N VAL A 41 -0.68 -3.64 -8.47
CA VAL A 41 -1.75 -4.62 -8.28
C VAL A 41 -3.07 -4.02 -8.77
N PRO A 42 -3.81 -4.65 -9.72
CA PRO A 42 -5.12 -4.18 -10.10
C PRO A 42 -6.14 -4.41 -8.97
N LEU A 43 -7.09 -3.47 -8.84
CA LEU A 43 -8.02 -3.40 -7.71
C LEU A 43 -8.96 -4.62 -7.65
N ASP A 44 -9.28 -5.20 -8.81
CA ASP A 44 -10.08 -6.43 -8.95
C ASP A 44 -9.43 -7.67 -8.33
N ARG A 45 -8.11 -7.64 -8.08
CA ARG A 45 -7.37 -8.70 -7.38
C ARG A 45 -7.30 -8.48 -5.87
N VAL A 46 -7.86 -7.40 -5.35
CA VAL A 46 -7.90 -7.15 -3.91
C VAL A 46 -9.05 -7.91 -3.28
N ILE A 47 -8.73 -8.87 -2.42
CA ILE A 47 -9.73 -9.67 -1.70
C ILE A 47 -10.36 -8.88 -0.56
N GLY A 48 -9.58 -8.05 0.13
CA GLY A 48 -10.08 -7.30 1.28
C GLY A 48 -8.99 -6.53 2.03
N ARG A 49 -9.40 -5.94 3.16
CA ARG A 49 -8.54 -5.13 4.03
C ARG A 49 -8.41 -5.79 5.42
N PRO A 50 -7.21 -5.86 6.01
CA PRO A 50 -7.05 -6.29 7.40
C PRO A 50 -7.74 -5.33 8.37
N VAL A 51 -8.53 -5.87 9.31
CA VAL A 51 -9.27 -5.05 10.30
C VAL A 51 -8.99 -5.44 11.74
N GLN A 52 -8.52 -6.66 12.02
CA GLN A 52 -8.33 -7.18 13.36
C GLN A 52 -7.07 -8.05 13.41
N ILE A 53 -6.27 -7.87 14.47
CA ILE A 53 -5.25 -8.81 14.90
C ILE A 53 -5.93 -9.79 15.86
N ILE A 54 -6.02 -11.06 15.47
CA ILE A 54 -6.70 -12.10 16.27
C ILE A 54 -5.71 -12.97 17.07
N TRP A 55 -4.42 -12.91 16.73
CA TRP A 55 -3.35 -13.68 17.37
C TRP A 55 -1.99 -12.97 17.23
N PRO A 56 -1.08 -13.05 18.22
CA PRO A 56 -1.26 -13.65 19.56
C PRO A 56 -2.24 -12.87 20.44
N LEU A 57 -2.77 -13.50 21.50
CA LEU A 57 -3.87 -12.93 22.31
C LEU A 57 -3.48 -11.63 23.03
N ASP A 58 -2.22 -11.49 23.43
CA ASP A 58 -1.66 -10.26 24.01
C ASP A 58 -1.60 -9.09 23.00
N ARG A 59 -1.82 -9.37 21.71
CA ARG A 59 -1.92 -8.38 20.63
C ARG A 59 -3.32 -8.30 20.01
N PHE A 60 -4.33 -8.90 20.64
CA PHE A 60 -5.69 -8.85 20.14
C PHE A 60 -6.20 -7.39 20.10
N ALA A 61 -6.28 -6.81 18.90
CA ALA A 61 -6.63 -5.42 18.70
C ALA A 61 -7.09 -5.14 17.27
N ALA A 62 -7.89 -4.09 17.08
CA ALA A 62 -8.21 -3.58 15.76
C ALA A 62 -6.94 -3.07 15.06
N VAL A 63 -6.85 -3.26 13.74
CA VAL A 63 -5.74 -2.72 12.95
C VAL A 63 -5.84 -1.19 12.94
N PRO A 64 -4.80 -0.44 13.37
CA PRO A 64 -4.84 1.02 13.40
C PRO A 64 -5.19 1.60 12.04
N ARG A 65 -6.19 2.48 12.03
CA ARG A 65 -6.60 3.21 10.83
C ARG A 65 -6.13 4.65 10.96
N PRO A 66 -5.33 5.16 10.01
CA PRO A 66 -5.16 6.59 9.88
C PRO A 66 -6.53 7.24 9.71
N ALA A 67 -6.77 8.39 10.35
CA ALA A 67 -7.96 9.18 10.04
C ALA A 67 -8.04 9.38 8.52
N GLU A 68 -9.25 9.36 7.97
CA GLU A 68 -9.42 9.61 6.54
C GLU A 68 -8.88 10.99 6.22
N THR A 69 -7.70 11.03 5.60
CA THR A 69 -7.19 12.24 4.99
C THR A 69 -8.01 12.45 3.73
N ILE A 70 -9.13 13.14 3.87
CA ILE A 70 -9.85 13.74 2.76
C ILE A 70 -8.92 14.79 2.12
N THR A 71 -8.17 14.37 1.11
CA THR A 71 -7.59 15.30 0.16
C THR A 71 -8.74 15.75 -0.73
N THR A 72 -9.33 16.91 -0.42
CA THR A 72 -10.17 17.61 -1.38
C THR A 72 -9.27 17.99 -2.55
N THR A 73 -9.23 17.16 -3.58
CA THR A 73 -8.76 17.60 -4.90
C THR A 73 -9.77 18.64 -5.37
N LYS A 74 -9.41 19.92 -5.28
CA LYS A 74 -10.08 20.95 -6.08
C LYS A 74 -9.71 20.65 -7.53
N ASP A 75 -10.58 19.94 -8.22
CA ASP A 75 -10.55 19.91 -9.67
C ASP A 75 -10.76 21.35 -10.19
N GLY A 76 -9.71 21.95 -10.74
CA GLY A 76 -9.82 23.04 -11.71
C GLY A 76 -10.00 24.47 -11.20
N GLN A 77 -9.24 24.93 -10.19
CA GLN A 77 -8.76 26.33 -10.11
C GLN A 77 -7.32 26.40 -9.61
#